data_AF-A0A636I7U5-F1
#
_entry.id   AF-A0A636I7U5-F1
#
_cell.length_a   1.000
_cell.length_b   1.000
_cell.length_c   1.000
_cell.angle_alpha   90.00
_cell.angle_beta   90.00
_cell.angle_gamma   90.00
#
_symmetry.space_group_name_H-M   'P 1'
#
loop_
_entity.id
_entity.type
_entity.pdbx_description
1 polymer ?
#
loop_
_entity_poly.entity_id
_entity_poly.type
_entity_poly.pdbx_seq_one_letter_code
_entity_poly.pdbx_strand_id
1 'polypeptide(L)'
;MIHPRLCLVLISGAYLSIAFPTMARETLFNPGLLEIDHPVDVDIHQFNRSNALPPGDYKVDIVINGKLFERRDVTFVQDQPDAELHPCFVAVKDVLSSYGVKVDAVKGLQDVDNTACVNPVPLIDGTTWLLDANKLALNISVPQIYLNTAAYDYISPSRWDEGINAMMVN
;
A
#
# COMPACT_ATOMS: atom_id res chain seq x y z
N MET A 1 -19.50 -57.91 35.18
CA MET A 1 -20.20 -56.86 35.97
C MET A 1 -19.40 -55.57 35.88
N ILE A 2 -19.68 -54.76 34.87
CA ILE A 2 -18.98 -53.51 34.56
C ILE A 2 -19.57 -52.40 35.45
N HIS A 3 -18.71 -51.70 36.18
CA HIS A 3 -19.11 -50.76 37.23
C HIS A 3 -19.78 -49.49 36.64
N PRO A 4 -21.00 -49.10 37.08
CA PRO A 4 -21.78 -48.00 36.50
C PRO A 4 -21.18 -46.61 36.75
N ARG A 5 -20.17 -46.50 37.63
CA ARG A 5 -19.48 -45.24 37.94
C ARG A 5 -18.40 -44.86 36.93
N LEU A 6 -17.86 -45.82 36.18
CA LEU A 6 -16.82 -45.56 35.17
C LEU A 6 -17.41 -44.95 33.88
N CYS A 7 -18.65 -45.30 33.55
CA CYS A 7 -19.32 -44.82 32.34
C CYS A 7 -19.76 -43.34 32.46
N LEU A 8 -20.10 -42.89 33.67
CA LEU A 8 -20.56 -41.52 33.93
C LEU A 8 -19.42 -40.48 33.83
N VAL A 9 -18.18 -40.87 34.18
CA VAL A 9 -17.01 -39.99 34.08
C VAL A 9 -16.57 -39.80 32.63
N LEU A 10 -16.70 -40.84 31.78
CA LEU A 10 -16.36 -40.75 30.36
C LEU A 10 -17.31 -39.86 29.56
N ILE A 11 -18.59 -39.76 29.97
CA ILE A 11 -19.57 -38.89 29.31
C ILE A 11 -19.32 -37.41 29.72
N SER A 12 -18.91 -37.15 30.96
CA SER A 12 -18.57 -35.79 31.42
C SER A 12 -17.28 -35.22 30.79
N GLY A 13 -16.31 -36.07 30.43
CA GLY A 13 -15.05 -35.63 29.82
C GLY A 13 -15.18 -35.25 28.34
N ALA A 14 -16.17 -35.80 27.63
CA ALA A 14 -16.36 -35.59 26.19
C ALA A 14 -17.02 -34.24 25.84
N TYR A 15 -17.73 -33.61 26.78
CA TYR A 15 -18.42 -32.33 26.53
C TYR A 15 -17.52 -31.10 26.62
N LEU A 16 -16.29 -31.21 27.16
CA LEU A 16 -15.40 -30.06 27.35
C LEU A 16 -14.50 -29.74 26.14
N SER A 17 -14.60 -30.49 25.03
CA SER A 17 -13.67 -30.34 23.90
C SER A 17 -14.31 -29.86 22.59
N ILE A 18 -15.60 -29.51 22.58
CA ILE A 18 -16.22 -28.90 21.40
C ILE A 18 -16.18 -27.38 21.54
N ALA A 19 -14.98 -26.81 21.45
CA ALA A 19 -14.81 -25.39 21.18
C ALA A 19 -15.06 -25.19 19.67
N PHE A 20 -16.31 -24.92 19.29
CA PHE A 20 -16.57 -24.39 17.96
C PHE A 20 -15.87 -23.03 17.87
N PRO A 21 -14.97 -22.81 16.91
CA PRO A 21 -14.54 -21.45 16.62
C PRO A 21 -15.77 -20.69 16.19
N THR A 22 -16.25 -19.77 17.02
CA THR A 22 -17.23 -18.79 16.60
C THR A 22 -16.55 -17.95 15.53
N MET A 23 -16.85 -18.22 14.26
CA MET A 23 -16.47 -17.31 13.19
C MET A 23 -17.19 -16.00 13.46
N ALA A 24 -16.42 -15.00 13.91
CA ALA A 24 -16.93 -13.65 13.99
C ALA A 24 -17.40 -13.26 12.58
N ARG A 25 -18.67 -12.86 12.48
CA ARG A 25 -19.26 -12.35 11.26
C ARG A 25 -18.43 -11.13 10.83
N GLU A 26 -18.05 -11.08 9.56
CA GLU A 26 -17.27 -9.97 8.99
C GLU A 26 -17.91 -8.63 9.38
N THR A 27 -17.07 -7.66 9.76
CA THR A 27 -17.52 -6.32 10.12
C THR A 27 -18.07 -5.62 8.88
N LEU A 28 -19.40 -5.47 8.83
CA LEU A 28 -20.10 -4.81 7.73
C LEU A 28 -20.41 -3.35 8.09
N PHE A 29 -20.07 -2.44 7.18
CA PHE A 29 -20.41 -1.03 7.24
C PHE A 29 -21.87 -0.80 6.81
N ASN A 30 -22.59 0.08 7.50
CA ASN A 30 -23.98 0.42 7.17
C ASN A 30 -24.03 1.58 6.14
N PRO A 31 -24.47 1.34 4.88
CA PRO A 31 -24.52 2.37 3.84
C PRO A 31 -25.38 3.58 4.20
N GLY A 32 -26.45 3.39 4.98
CA GLY A 32 -27.37 4.46 5.36
C GLY A 32 -26.72 5.57 6.19
N LEU A 33 -25.51 5.36 6.72
CA LEU A 33 -24.74 6.40 7.41
C LEU A 33 -24.10 7.41 6.43
N LEU A 34 -24.00 7.07 5.14
CA LEU A 34 -23.47 7.95 4.09
C LEU A 34 -24.59 8.67 3.32
N GLU A 35 -25.84 8.26 3.50
CA GLU A 35 -27.03 8.86 2.89
C GLU A 35 -27.48 10.10 3.68
N ILE A 36 -26.73 11.21 3.53
CA ILE A 36 -27.07 12.48 4.22
C ILE A 36 -28.25 13.17 3.52
N ASP A 37 -28.20 13.31 2.19
CA ASP A 37 -29.21 14.02 1.40
C ASP A 37 -29.78 13.21 0.21
N HIS A 38 -29.05 12.20 -0.28
CA HIS A 38 -29.43 11.40 -1.46
C HIS A 38 -29.04 9.93 -1.26
N PRO A 39 -29.76 8.99 -1.89
CA PRO A 39 -29.36 7.59 -1.92
C PRO A 39 -27.97 7.45 -2.55
N VAL A 40 -27.09 6.69 -1.89
CA VAL A 40 -25.74 6.42 -2.40
C VAL A 40 -25.76 5.08 -3.14
N ASP A 41 -25.86 5.12 -4.48
CA ASP A 41 -25.71 3.94 -5.34
C ASP A 41 -24.23 3.76 -5.73
N VAL A 42 -23.37 3.61 -4.73
CA VAL A 42 -21.93 3.43 -4.90
C VAL A 42 -21.50 2.20 -4.13
N ASP A 43 -20.59 1.41 -4.70
CA ASP A 43 -20.01 0.25 -4.02
C ASP A 43 -19.19 0.71 -2.81
N ILE A 44 -19.66 0.32 -1.61
CA ILE A 44 -19.05 0.63 -0.32
C ILE A 44 -18.38 -0.59 0.33
N HIS A 45 -18.24 -1.71 -0.39
CA HIS A 45 -17.65 -2.95 0.15
C HIS A 45 -16.23 -2.75 0.71
N GLN A 46 -15.50 -1.77 0.18
CA GLN A 46 -14.17 -1.40 0.67
C GLN A 46 -14.14 -0.98 2.15
N PHE A 47 -15.20 -0.33 2.67
CA PHE A 47 -15.22 0.17 4.06
C PHE A 47 -15.39 -0.96 5.09
N ASN A 48 -15.66 -2.18 4.64
CA ASN A 48 -15.64 -3.37 5.50
C ASN A 48 -14.22 -3.80 5.87
N ARG A 49 -13.19 -3.25 5.19
CA ARG A 49 -11.78 -3.57 5.40
C ARG A 49 -11.06 -2.41 6.09
N SER A 50 -10.15 -2.75 7.00
CA SER A 50 -9.27 -1.77 7.64
C SER A 50 -8.33 -1.14 6.63
N ASN A 51 -8.08 0.18 6.75
CA ASN A 51 -7.09 0.90 5.94
C ASN A 51 -7.38 0.87 4.42
N ALA A 52 -8.65 0.73 4.03
CA ALA A 52 -9.06 0.64 2.63
C ALA A 52 -9.48 2.00 2.08
N LEU A 53 -8.79 2.45 1.03
CA LEU A 53 -9.22 3.55 0.17
C LEU A 53 -9.78 2.97 -1.14
N PRO A 54 -10.71 3.67 -1.82
CA PRO A 54 -11.06 3.32 -3.19
C PRO A 54 -9.87 3.50 -4.13
N PRO A 55 -9.80 2.78 -5.26
CA PRO A 55 -8.92 3.13 -6.36
C PRO A 55 -9.14 4.58 -6.81
N GLY A 56 -8.06 5.29 -7.14
CA GLY A 56 -8.13 6.70 -7.53
C GLY A 56 -6.82 7.46 -7.33
N ASP A 57 -6.89 8.76 -7.55
CA ASP A 57 -5.75 9.66 -7.41
C ASP A 57 -5.70 10.29 -6.02
N TYR A 58 -4.57 10.16 -5.34
CA TYR A 58 -4.37 10.67 -4.00
C TYR A 58 -3.07 11.46 -3.90
N LYS A 59 -3.14 12.60 -3.21
CA LYS A 59 -1.96 13.35 -2.81
C LYS A 59 -1.34 12.68 -1.59
N VAL A 60 -0.21 12.02 -1.79
CA VAL A 60 0.45 11.22 -0.75
C VAL A 60 1.88 11.69 -0.48
N ASP A 61 2.34 11.44 0.75
CA ASP A 61 3.74 11.53 1.13
C ASP A 61 4.49 10.30 0.63
N ILE A 62 5.51 10.51 -0.20
CA ILE A 62 6.41 9.46 -0.67
C ILE A 62 7.52 9.31 0.37
N VAL A 63 7.58 8.15 1.02
CA VAL A 63 8.57 7.85 2.06
C VAL A 63 9.46 6.71 1.55
N ILE A 64 10.73 6.98 1.28
CA ILE A 64 11.67 5.99 0.74
C ILE A 64 12.67 5.60 1.84
N ASN A 65 12.76 4.31 2.15
CA ASN A 65 13.64 3.76 3.19
C ASN A 65 13.51 4.52 4.53
N GLY A 66 12.27 4.91 4.89
CA GLY A 66 11.95 5.62 6.13
C GLY A 66 12.18 7.13 6.11
N LYS A 67 12.62 7.72 4.99
CA LYS A 67 12.81 9.17 4.84
C LYS A 67 11.73 9.76 3.94
N LEU A 68 11.10 10.84 4.38
CA LEU A 68 10.21 11.63 3.54
C LEU A 68 11.00 12.15 2.33
N PHE A 69 10.53 11.81 1.13
CA PHE A 69 11.17 12.17 -0.12
C PHE A 69 10.48 13.37 -0.76
N GLU A 70 9.16 13.29 -0.96
CA GLU A 70 8.33 14.37 -1.49
C GLU A 70 6.85 14.15 -1.17
N ARG A 71 6.01 15.13 -1.51
CA ARG A 71 4.55 14.99 -1.53
C ARG A 71 4.04 15.20 -2.95
N ARG A 72 3.34 14.22 -3.51
CA ARG A 72 2.83 14.28 -4.89
C ARG A 72 1.51 13.54 -5.05
N ASP A 73 0.84 13.81 -6.16
CA ASP A 73 -0.31 13.02 -6.59
C ASP A 73 0.18 11.69 -7.18
N VAL A 74 -0.47 10.61 -6.76
CA VAL A 74 -0.22 9.24 -7.20
C VAL A 74 -1.54 8.54 -7.46
N THR A 75 -1.62 7.88 -8.60
CA THR A 75 -2.75 7.01 -8.95
C THR A 75 -2.57 5.65 -8.27
N PHE A 76 -3.59 5.22 -7.53
CA PHE A 76 -3.65 3.90 -6.92
C PHE A 76 -4.72 3.07 -7.62
N VAL A 77 -4.34 1.86 -8.00
CA VAL A 77 -5.22 0.92 -8.68
C VAL A 77 -5.24 -0.41 -7.93
N GLN A 78 -6.19 -1.25 -8.30
CA GLN A 78 -6.45 -2.53 -7.65
C GLN A 78 -6.76 -3.55 -8.73
N ASP A 79 -6.05 -4.68 -8.73
CA ASP A 79 -6.25 -5.72 -9.76
C ASP A 79 -7.58 -6.46 -9.62
N GLN A 80 -8.09 -6.58 -8.39
CA GLN A 80 -9.33 -7.26 -8.05
C GLN A 80 -10.01 -6.53 -6.89
N PRO A 81 -11.36 -6.60 -6.74
CA PRO A 81 -12.08 -5.89 -5.67
C PRO A 81 -11.55 -6.15 -4.26
N ASP A 82 -10.93 -7.31 -4.01
CA ASP A 82 -10.41 -7.69 -2.70
C ASP A 82 -8.88 -7.54 -2.55
N ALA A 83 -8.15 -7.18 -3.61
CA ALA A 83 -6.69 -7.02 -3.56
C ALA A 83 -6.26 -5.77 -2.78
N GLU A 84 -4.98 -5.62 -2.47
CA GLU A 84 -4.48 -4.36 -1.90
C GLU A 84 -4.31 -3.30 -3.00
N LEU A 85 -4.47 -2.02 -2.65
CA LEU A 85 -4.12 -0.93 -3.56
C LEU A 85 -2.61 -0.93 -3.79
N HIS A 86 -2.23 -0.76 -5.05
CA HIS A 86 -0.84 -0.52 -5.40
C HIS A 86 -0.72 0.78 -6.20
N PRO A 87 0.41 1.49 -6.08
CA PRO A 87 0.65 2.68 -6.87
C PRO A 87 0.83 2.29 -8.34
N CYS A 88 0.51 3.24 -9.21
CA CYS A 88 0.65 3.11 -10.63
C CYS A 88 1.28 4.40 -11.17
N PHE A 89 2.40 4.25 -11.89
CA PHE A 89 3.15 5.39 -12.39
C PHE A 89 3.24 5.33 -13.91
N VAL A 90 2.84 6.42 -14.57
CA VAL A 90 3.24 6.72 -15.94
C VAL A 90 4.70 7.18 -15.91
N ALA A 91 5.47 6.84 -16.95
CA ALA A 91 6.91 7.11 -16.99
C ALA A 91 7.65 6.48 -15.80
N VAL A 92 7.33 5.23 -15.48
CA VAL A 92 7.84 4.51 -14.29
C VAL A 92 9.37 4.51 -14.20
N LYS A 93 10.09 4.46 -15.32
CA LYS A 93 11.56 4.54 -15.34
C LYS A 93 12.04 5.89 -14.82
N ASP A 94 11.41 6.98 -15.26
CA ASP A 94 11.78 8.33 -14.84
C ASP A 94 11.44 8.57 -13.36
N VAL A 95 10.29 8.06 -12.91
CA VAL A 95 9.90 8.10 -11.49
C VAL A 95 10.91 7.35 -10.63
N LEU A 96 11.24 6.11 -10.97
CA LEU A 96 12.19 5.30 -10.20
C LEU A 96 13.61 5.89 -10.25
N SER A 97 14.04 6.42 -11.39
CA SER A 97 15.30 7.15 -11.51
C SER A 97 15.34 8.38 -10.58
N SER A 98 14.23 9.13 -10.49
CA SER A 98 14.13 10.27 -9.58
C SER A 98 14.23 9.86 -8.11
N TYR A 99 13.74 8.66 -7.76
CA TYR A 99 13.87 8.04 -6.44
C TYR A 99 15.27 7.50 -6.16
N GLY A 100 16.21 7.66 -7.10
CA GLY A 100 17.59 7.21 -6.97
C GLY A 100 17.80 5.74 -7.33
N VAL A 101 16.82 5.09 -7.98
CA VAL A 101 16.96 3.71 -8.45
C VAL A 101 17.81 3.64 -9.72
N LYS A 102 18.75 2.69 -9.76
CA LYS A 102 19.55 2.32 -10.94
C LYS A 102 18.67 1.56 -11.94
N VAL A 103 17.86 2.28 -12.70
CA VAL A 103 16.89 1.68 -13.63
C VAL A 103 17.53 0.71 -14.63
N ASP A 104 18.74 0.99 -15.09
CA ASP A 104 19.48 0.12 -16.03
C ASP A 104 19.92 -1.22 -15.41
N ALA A 105 20.05 -1.27 -14.08
CA ALA A 105 20.44 -2.47 -13.34
C ALA A 105 19.24 -3.38 -13.01
N VAL A 106 18.01 -2.89 -13.19
CA VAL A 106 16.77 -3.64 -12.88
C VAL A 106 16.27 -4.32 -14.15
N LYS A 107 16.40 -5.65 -14.20
CA LYS A 107 15.93 -6.46 -15.35
C LYS A 107 14.43 -6.28 -15.61
N GLY A 108 13.62 -6.21 -14.56
CA GLY A 108 12.18 -6.01 -14.66
C GLY A 108 11.75 -4.70 -15.32
N LEU A 109 12.65 -3.73 -15.49
CA LEU A 109 12.36 -2.46 -16.17
C LEU A 109 12.71 -2.47 -17.67
N GLN A 110 13.46 -3.44 -18.19
CA GLN A 110 13.98 -3.34 -19.57
C GLN A 110 12.86 -3.28 -20.61
N ASP A 111 11.90 -4.21 -20.52
CA ASP A 111 10.81 -4.39 -21.50
C ASP A 111 9.49 -3.69 -21.11
N VAL A 112 9.54 -2.80 -20.12
CA VAL A 112 8.35 -2.08 -19.65
C VAL A 112 7.99 -0.94 -20.59
N ASP A 113 6.71 -0.86 -20.96
CA ASP A 113 6.14 0.30 -21.63
C ASP A 113 6.13 1.50 -20.67
N ASN A 114 7.03 2.45 -20.91
CA ASN A 114 7.17 3.65 -20.07
C ASN A 114 6.03 4.67 -20.29
N THR A 115 5.16 4.47 -21.27
CA THR A 115 4.01 5.37 -21.52
C THR A 115 2.73 4.92 -20.83
N ALA A 116 2.67 3.65 -20.44
CA ALA A 116 1.54 3.08 -19.71
C ALA A 116 1.65 3.37 -18.21
N CYS A 117 0.53 3.19 -17.51
CA CYS A 117 0.49 3.17 -16.07
C CYS A 117 1.00 1.81 -15.58
N VAL A 118 2.15 1.78 -14.92
CA VAL A 118 2.82 0.53 -14.55
C VAL A 118 2.91 0.39 -13.04
N ASN A 119 2.60 -0.81 -12.55
CA ASN A 119 2.82 -1.21 -11.17
C ASN A 119 4.32 -1.45 -10.91
N PRO A 120 4.98 -0.68 -10.02
CA PRO A 120 6.40 -0.85 -9.74
C PRO A 120 6.71 -2.02 -8.79
N VAL A 121 5.73 -2.55 -8.06
CA VAL A 121 5.89 -3.60 -7.04
C VAL A 121 6.61 -4.86 -7.57
N PRO A 122 6.19 -5.45 -8.70
CA PRO A 122 6.84 -6.67 -9.22
C PRO A 122 8.15 -6.40 -9.98
N LEU A 123 8.50 -5.13 -10.24
CA LEU A 123 9.61 -4.79 -11.15
C LEU A 123 10.98 -4.88 -10.49
N ILE A 124 11.04 -4.70 -9.17
CA ILE A 124 12.30 -4.66 -8.41
C ILE A 124 12.19 -5.66 -7.25
N ASP A 125 13.03 -6.69 -7.31
CA ASP A 125 13.07 -7.75 -6.30
C ASP A 125 13.40 -7.19 -4.90
N GLY A 126 12.67 -7.65 -3.89
CA GLY A 126 12.89 -7.25 -2.50
C GLY A 126 12.44 -5.82 -2.17
N THR A 127 11.66 -5.18 -3.04
CA THR A 127 10.98 -3.92 -2.70
C THR A 127 9.66 -4.15 -2.01
N THR A 128 9.24 -3.18 -1.19
CA THR A 128 7.89 -3.16 -0.59
C THR A 128 7.27 -1.80 -0.83
N TRP A 129 6.00 -1.77 -1.19
CA TRP A 129 5.24 -0.54 -1.43
C TRP A 129 3.95 -0.63 -0.62
N LEU A 130 3.86 0.15 0.45
CA LEU A 130 2.76 0.07 1.41
C LEU A 130 2.10 1.43 1.60
N LEU A 131 0.82 1.52 1.27
CA LEU A 131 0.00 2.70 1.51
C LEU A 131 -0.53 2.70 2.95
N ASP A 132 -0.11 3.68 3.75
CA ASP A 132 -0.77 4.04 5.00
C ASP A 132 -1.92 5.01 4.66
N ALA A 133 -3.14 4.50 4.54
CA ALA A 133 -4.29 5.30 4.13
C ALA A 133 -4.66 6.38 5.16
N ASN A 134 -4.39 6.12 6.46
CA ASN A 134 -4.68 7.09 7.52
C ASN A 134 -3.77 8.31 7.45
N LYS A 135 -2.51 8.12 7.02
CA LYS A 135 -1.54 9.21 6.87
C LYS A 135 -1.41 9.72 5.45
N LEU A 136 -2.07 9.08 4.48
CA LEU A 136 -1.85 9.28 3.05
C LEU A 136 -0.34 9.25 2.74
N ALA A 137 0.33 8.17 3.14
CA ALA A 137 1.76 8.00 2.95
C ALA A 137 2.08 6.68 2.23
N LEU A 138 2.82 6.75 1.14
CA LEU A 138 3.34 5.61 0.42
C LEU A 138 4.75 5.29 0.93
N ASN A 139 4.85 4.23 1.72
CA ASN A 139 6.10 3.73 2.27
C ASN A 139 6.75 2.76 1.29
N ILE A 140 7.92 3.14 0.80
CA ILE A 140 8.69 2.41 -0.20
C ILE A 140 9.98 1.92 0.45
N SER A 141 10.21 0.61 0.46
CA SER A 141 11.50 0.03 0.82
C SER A 141 12.21 -0.41 -0.45
N VAL A 142 13.44 0.06 -0.65
CA VAL A 142 14.28 -0.30 -1.80
C VAL A 142 15.63 -0.83 -1.34
N PRO A 143 16.01 -2.06 -1.75
CA PRO A 143 17.34 -2.60 -1.45
C PRO A 143 18.47 -1.71 -1.98
N GLN A 144 19.50 -1.54 -1.16
CA GLN A 144 20.64 -0.66 -1.48
C GLN A 144 21.39 -1.02 -2.76
N ILE A 145 21.33 -2.30 -3.19
CA ILE A 145 21.93 -2.75 -4.46
C ILE A 145 21.33 -2.03 -5.68
N TYR A 146 20.06 -1.67 -5.61
CA TYR A 146 19.33 -0.96 -6.66
C TYR A 146 19.40 0.55 -6.53
N LEU A 147 19.94 1.09 -5.44
CA LEU A 147 20.06 2.53 -5.25
C LEU A 147 21.41 3.05 -5.75
N ASN A 148 21.39 4.26 -6.29
CA ASN A 148 22.60 5.04 -6.53
C ASN A 148 23.30 5.28 -5.19
N THR A 149 24.63 5.18 -5.20
CA THR A 149 25.47 5.51 -4.04
C THR A 149 25.44 7.02 -3.83
N ALA A 150 24.38 7.49 -3.20
CA ALA A 150 24.27 8.83 -2.68
C ALA A 150 25.00 8.89 -1.34
N ALA A 151 25.88 9.86 -1.16
CA ALA A 151 26.37 10.22 0.17
C ALA A 151 25.17 10.57 1.07
N TYR A 152 25.32 10.44 2.39
CA TYR A 152 24.27 10.81 3.33
C TYR A 152 23.80 12.26 3.04
N ASP A 153 22.49 12.45 2.88
CA ASP A 153 21.82 13.71 2.53
C ASP A 153 22.16 14.33 1.14
N TYR A 154 22.63 13.52 0.19
CA TYR A 154 22.80 13.96 -1.19
C TYR A 154 21.45 14.27 -1.88
N ILE A 155 21.35 15.46 -2.46
CA ILE A 155 20.21 15.90 -3.28
C ILE A 155 20.65 15.90 -4.73
N SER A 156 19.96 15.12 -5.57
CA SER A 156 20.22 15.08 -7.02
C SER A 156 20.17 16.49 -7.63
N PRO A 157 21.11 16.87 -8.51
CA PRO A 157 21.07 18.13 -9.26
C PRO A 157 19.78 18.33 -10.06
N SER A 158 19.11 17.22 -10.46
CA SER A 158 17.80 17.29 -11.12
C SER A 158 16.69 17.89 -10.25
N ARG A 159 16.90 18.04 -8.93
CA ARG A 159 15.96 18.66 -7.99
C ARG A 159 16.37 20.08 -7.59
N TRP A 160 17.43 20.63 -8.17
CA TRP A 160 17.84 21.99 -7.86
C TRP A 160 16.90 22.96 -8.57
N ASP A 161 16.37 23.92 -7.81
CA ASP A 161 15.64 25.05 -8.34
C ASP A 161 16.64 26.18 -8.60
N GLU A 162 16.79 26.57 -9.87
CA GLU A 162 17.63 27.71 -10.28
C GLU A 162 17.03 29.06 -9.83
N GLY A 163 15.83 29.02 -9.25
CA GLY A 163 15.09 30.18 -8.80
C GLY A 163 14.43 30.93 -9.96
N ILE A 164 14.10 32.18 -9.70
CA ILE A 164 13.52 33.08 -10.69
C ILE A 164 14.46 34.26 -10.93
N ASN A 165 14.48 34.77 -12.16
CA ASN A 165 15.21 35.99 -12.47
C ASN A 165 14.62 37.17 -11.66
N ALA A 166 15.43 37.76 -10.78
CA ALA A 166 15.03 38.88 -9.94
C ALA A 166 16.12 39.96 -9.88
N MET A 167 15.70 41.23 -9.79
CA MET A 167 16.56 42.37 -9.53
C MET A 167 16.44 42.76 -8.05
N MET A 168 17.57 42.94 -7.36
CA MET A 168 17.62 43.34 -5.95
C MET A 168 18.37 44.67 -5.79
N VAL A 169 17.84 45.57 -4.95
CA VAL A 169 18.45 46.87 -4.58
C VAL A 169 18.47 46.96 -3.06
N ASN A 170 19.58 47.39 -2.46
CA ASN A 170 19.79 47.57 -1.02
C ASN A 170 19.99 49.06 -0.71
#